data_AF-A0A4R4U716-F1
#
_entry.id   AF-A0A4R4U716-F1
#
_cell.length_a   1.000
_cell.length_b   1.000
_cell.length_c   1.000
_cell.angle_alpha   90.00
_cell.angle_beta   90.00
_cell.angle_gamma   90.00
#
_symmetry.space_group_name_H-M   'P 1'
#
loop_
_entity.id
_entity.type
_entity.pdbx_description
1 polymer ?
#
loop_
_entity_poly.entity_id
_entity_poly.type
_entity_poly.pdbx_seq_one_letter_code
_entity_poly.pdbx_strand_id
1 'polypeptide(L)'
;MNWVDLLVVLLALLAAVSGARSGLVTALLSFVGVFVGAVVGLKVAPLLLDTLDSPVARLAFGVGIVVLLVAFGETFGMWAGRELRDRITSPRLAGVDNALGSVLQFIAVLVVAWLVALPFTSATALPGLAAALSRSQVLSAVNSVMPPQARALPDDLRKMLGMSGFPEALEPFSETPVAEIAPPDPALAGSDVVRNAQPSVVKIRGRATSCARALEGTGFVVAPHRVMTNAHVVAGTDRVAIEIGRGDFDAEVVMYKPDVDLAILAVPDLDAEAMAFASQAARPGNDTIALGYPLDGPYTASAGRIRERIRLRGPDIYDNATVVRDVYTVRGRVQSGNSGGPLIDPSGNVVGVVFGAAVDDPETGFALTADEVADEVEAAPHLDTPVATGNCTN
;
A
#
# COMPACT_ATOMS: atom_id res chain seq x y z
N MET A 1 -8.55 17.10 -14.12
CA MET A 1 -9.74 16.27 -14.33
C MET A 1 -9.43 15.15 -15.30
N ASN A 2 -9.37 13.92 -14.81
CA ASN A 2 -9.08 12.72 -15.61
C ASN A 2 -10.38 11.98 -15.99
N TRP A 3 -10.29 10.82 -16.65
CA TRP A 3 -11.47 10.06 -17.09
C TRP A 3 -12.31 9.51 -15.92
N VAL A 4 -11.68 9.24 -14.77
CA VAL A 4 -12.37 8.81 -13.54
C VAL A 4 -13.24 9.95 -13.03
N ASP A 5 -12.70 11.17 -12.98
CA ASP A 5 -13.46 12.36 -12.57
C ASP A 5 -14.70 12.56 -13.44
N LEU A 6 -14.55 12.42 -14.77
CA LEU A 6 -15.66 12.54 -15.72
C LEU A 6 -16.73 11.47 -15.49
N LEU A 7 -16.32 10.22 -15.26
CA LEU A 7 -17.24 9.12 -14.98
C LEU A 7 -18.00 9.34 -13.67
N VAL A 8 -17.30 9.68 -12.59
CA VAL A 8 -17.89 9.90 -11.27
C VAL A 8 -18.85 11.08 -11.29
N VAL A 9 -18.48 12.20 -11.93
CA VAL A 9 -19.36 13.37 -12.08
C VAL A 9 -20.58 13.03 -12.93
N LEU A 10 -20.42 12.29 -14.04
CA LEU A 10 -21.55 11.86 -14.87
C LEU A 10 -22.54 11.01 -14.07
N LEU A 11 -22.06 10.02 -13.32
CA LEU A 11 -22.90 9.18 -12.46
C LEU A 11 -23.60 10.02 -11.38
N ALA A 12 -22.87 10.94 -10.74
CA ALA A 12 -23.43 11.82 -9.72
C ALA A 12 -24.51 12.75 -10.30
N LEU A 13 -24.34 13.28 -11.51
CA LEU A 13 -25.34 14.09 -12.21
C LEU A 13 -26.60 13.28 -12.57
N LEU A 14 -26.43 12.05 -13.07
CA LEU A 14 -27.56 11.15 -13.35
C LEU A 14 -28.33 10.84 -12.06
N ALA A 15 -27.62 10.61 -10.97
CA ALA A 15 -28.21 10.34 -9.67
C ALA A 15 -28.90 11.59 -9.09
N ALA A 16 -28.34 12.79 -9.31
CA ALA A 16 -28.97 14.06 -8.95
C ALA A 16 -30.33 14.23 -9.66
N VAL A 17 -30.41 13.90 -10.96
CA VAL A 17 -31.68 13.91 -11.70
C VAL A 17 -32.68 12.91 -11.14
N SER A 18 -32.21 11.73 -10.71
CA SER A 18 -33.05 10.73 -10.02
C SER A 18 -33.56 11.24 -8.67
N GLY A 19 -32.67 11.86 -7.87
CA GLY A 19 -33.00 12.47 -6.58
C GLY A 19 -33.99 13.62 -6.70
N ALA A 20 -33.84 14.46 -7.73
CA ALA A 20 -34.79 15.54 -8.04
C ALA A 20 -36.20 15.03 -8.34
N ARG A 21 -36.34 13.82 -8.89
CA ARG A 21 -37.63 13.20 -9.14
C ARG A 21 -38.19 12.51 -7.89
N SER A 22 -37.30 11.94 -7.08
CA SER A 22 -37.64 11.07 -5.96
C SER A 22 -37.86 11.80 -4.63
N GLY A 23 -37.37 13.03 -4.48
CA GLY A 23 -37.49 13.83 -3.26
C GLY A 23 -36.44 13.49 -2.18
N LEU A 24 -36.35 14.33 -1.15
CA LEU A 24 -35.35 14.24 -0.08
C LEU A 24 -35.54 13.00 0.78
N VAL A 25 -36.77 12.68 1.17
CA VAL A 25 -37.07 11.53 2.03
C VAL A 25 -36.57 10.23 1.38
N THR A 26 -36.82 10.09 0.09
CA THR A 26 -36.35 8.95 -0.70
C THR A 26 -34.84 8.93 -0.82
N ALA A 27 -34.22 10.08 -1.11
CA ALA A 27 -32.76 10.20 -1.21
C ALA A 27 -32.06 9.87 0.12
N LEU A 28 -32.65 10.26 1.26
CA LEU A 28 -32.10 10.00 2.59
C LEU A 28 -32.14 8.52 2.92
N LEU A 29 -33.28 7.86 2.68
CA LEU A 29 -33.40 6.42 2.93
C LEU A 29 -32.55 5.59 1.96
N SER A 30 -32.43 6.04 0.71
CA SER A 30 -31.48 5.49 -0.27
C SER A 30 -30.04 5.60 0.22
N PHE A 31 -29.61 6.78 0.69
CA PHE A 31 -28.27 7.00 1.24
C PHE A 31 -27.99 6.12 2.47
N VAL A 32 -28.94 6.00 3.39
CA VAL A 32 -28.82 5.09 4.53
C VAL A 32 -28.73 3.64 4.06
N GLY A 33 -29.53 3.25 3.07
CA GLY A 33 -29.50 1.92 2.46
C GLY A 33 -28.15 1.60 1.83
N VAL A 34 -27.56 2.54 1.09
CA VAL A 34 -26.21 2.46 0.54
C VAL A 34 -25.17 2.23 1.64
N PHE A 35 -25.22 3.03 2.71
CA PHE A 35 -24.27 2.92 3.82
C PHE A 35 -24.38 1.56 4.52
N VAL A 36 -25.61 1.13 4.83
CA VAL A 36 -25.87 -0.19 5.42
C VAL A 36 -25.41 -1.31 4.48
N GLY A 37 -25.72 -1.21 3.18
CA GLY A 37 -25.31 -2.17 2.16
C GLY A 37 -23.80 -2.29 2.06
N ALA A 38 -23.07 -1.17 2.13
CA ALA A 38 -21.61 -1.17 2.18
C ALA A 38 -21.08 -1.86 3.44
N VAL A 39 -21.56 -1.49 4.64
CA VAL A 39 -21.12 -2.08 5.91
C VAL A 39 -21.42 -3.58 5.97
N VAL A 40 -22.60 -4.00 5.52
CA VAL A 40 -22.97 -5.41 5.44
C VAL A 40 -22.12 -6.12 4.41
N GLY A 41 -21.88 -5.52 3.24
CA GLY A 41 -21.00 -6.07 2.22
C GLY A 41 -19.58 -6.31 2.70
N LEU A 42 -19.03 -5.37 3.47
CA LEU A 42 -17.73 -5.53 4.12
C LEU A 42 -17.72 -6.69 5.12
N LYS A 43 -18.81 -6.94 5.84
CA LYS A 43 -18.87 -8.08 6.77
C LYS A 43 -19.11 -9.41 6.09
N VAL A 44 -19.87 -9.44 5.00
CA VAL A 44 -20.29 -10.67 4.30
C VAL A 44 -19.25 -11.12 3.29
N ALA A 45 -18.58 -10.20 2.60
CA ALA A 45 -17.55 -10.52 1.61
C ALA A 45 -16.51 -11.53 2.12
N PRO A 46 -15.79 -11.31 3.25
CA PRO A 46 -14.74 -12.24 3.69
C PRO A 46 -15.26 -13.66 3.91
N LEU A 47 -16.45 -13.82 4.48
CA LEU A 47 -17.07 -15.13 4.73
C LEU A 47 -17.29 -15.95 3.45
N LEU A 48 -17.45 -15.29 2.30
CA LEU A 48 -17.63 -15.93 1.01
C LEU A 48 -16.31 -16.11 0.26
N LEU A 49 -15.35 -15.22 0.45
CA LEU A 49 -14.07 -15.20 -0.28
C LEU A 49 -13.04 -16.20 0.25
N ASP A 50 -13.19 -16.70 1.48
CA ASP A 50 -12.28 -17.69 2.09
C ASP A 50 -12.14 -18.98 1.27
N THR A 51 -13.10 -19.25 0.36
CA THR A 51 -13.09 -20.44 -0.51
C THR A 51 -12.34 -20.26 -1.83
N LEU A 52 -11.87 -19.04 -2.14
CA LEU A 52 -11.17 -18.74 -3.40
C LEU A 52 -9.67 -18.73 -3.18
N ASP A 53 -8.88 -19.38 -4.03
CA ASP A 53 -7.41 -19.35 -3.90
C ASP A 53 -6.75 -18.21 -4.69
N SER A 54 -7.43 -17.67 -5.70
CA SER A 54 -6.88 -16.65 -6.59
C SER A 54 -7.04 -15.24 -6.01
N PRO A 55 -5.96 -14.46 -5.85
CA PRO A 55 -6.03 -13.07 -5.38
C PRO A 55 -6.88 -12.18 -6.29
N VAL A 56 -6.79 -12.38 -7.60
CA VAL A 56 -7.58 -11.63 -8.60
C VAL A 56 -9.07 -11.97 -8.50
N ALA A 57 -9.39 -13.25 -8.28
CA ALA A 57 -10.78 -13.66 -8.07
C ALA A 57 -11.32 -13.07 -6.77
N ARG A 58 -10.57 -13.14 -5.67
CA ARG A 58 -10.95 -12.53 -4.39
C ARG A 58 -11.26 -11.04 -4.54
N LEU A 59 -10.41 -10.31 -5.28
CA LEU A 59 -10.62 -8.90 -5.58
C LEU A 59 -11.93 -8.67 -6.35
N ALA A 60 -12.11 -9.37 -7.47
CA ALA A 60 -13.26 -9.19 -8.34
C ALA A 60 -14.59 -9.54 -7.63
N PHE A 61 -14.62 -10.68 -6.93
CA PHE A 61 -15.80 -11.12 -6.20
C PHE A 61 -16.08 -10.28 -4.96
N GLY A 62 -15.06 -9.87 -4.21
CA GLY A 62 -15.23 -9.02 -3.03
C GLY A 62 -15.86 -7.67 -3.38
N VAL A 63 -15.34 -7.03 -4.42
CA VAL A 63 -15.90 -5.78 -4.95
C VAL A 63 -17.30 -6.02 -5.49
N GLY A 64 -17.52 -7.12 -6.23
CA GLY A 64 -18.85 -7.50 -6.72
C GLY A 64 -19.89 -7.65 -5.61
N ILE A 65 -19.53 -8.29 -4.50
CA ILE A 65 -20.40 -8.47 -3.32
C ILE A 65 -20.75 -7.12 -2.70
N VAL A 66 -19.76 -6.25 -2.47
CA VAL A 66 -19.99 -4.92 -1.89
C VAL A 66 -20.87 -4.08 -2.80
N VAL A 67 -20.58 -4.01 -4.10
CA VAL A 67 -21.38 -3.26 -5.08
C VAL A 67 -22.81 -3.78 -5.14
N LEU A 68 -23.00 -5.10 -5.14
CA LEU A 68 -24.32 -5.72 -5.16
C LEU A 68 -25.13 -5.38 -3.92
N LEU A 69 -24.52 -5.45 -2.73
CA LEU A 69 -25.21 -5.14 -1.47
C LEU A 69 -25.49 -3.65 -1.31
N VAL A 70 -24.61 -2.78 -1.82
CA VAL A 70 -24.87 -1.34 -1.94
C VAL A 70 -26.07 -1.08 -2.84
N ALA A 71 -26.11 -1.67 -4.04
CA ALA A 71 -27.23 -1.50 -4.97
C ALA A 71 -28.54 -2.06 -4.39
N PHE A 72 -28.48 -3.17 -3.66
CA PHE A 72 -29.63 -3.73 -2.97
C PHE A 72 -30.13 -2.80 -1.84
N GLY A 73 -29.21 -2.26 -1.04
CA GLY A 73 -29.53 -1.28 0.00
C GLY A 73 -30.14 -0.01 -0.57
N GLU A 74 -29.57 0.52 -1.66
CA GLU A 74 -30.09 1.70 -2.37
C GLU A 74 -31.50 1.47 -2.89
N THR A 75 -31.74 0.35 -3.58
CA THR A 75 -33.07 0.01 -4.13
C THR A 75 -34.12 -0.19 -3.05
N PHE A 76 -33.75 -0.84 -1.94
CA PHE A 76 -34.62 -0.97 -0.78
C PHE A 76 -34.91 0.38 -0.13
N GLY A 77 -33.91 1.23 0.05
CA GLY A 77 -34.07 2.59 0.59
C GLY A 77 -34.95 3.46 -0.30
N MET A 78 -34.81 3.36 -1.62
CA MET A 78 -35.69 4.02 -2.58
C MET A 78 -37.14 3.53 -2.48
N TRP A 79 -37.34 2.22 -2.33
CA TRP A 79 -38.67 1.64 -2.16
C TRP A 79 -39.34 2.13 -0.87
N ALA A 80 -38.64 2.02 0.27
CA ALA A 80 -39.15 2.47 1.56
C ALA A 80 -39.41 3.98 1.59
N GLY A 81 -38.56 4.76 0.93
CA GLY A 81 -38.68 6.21 0.88
C GLY A 81 -39.85 6.72 0.05
N ARG A 82 -40.20 6.03 -1.05
CA ARG A 82 -41.40 6.34 -1.82
C ARG A 82 -42.67 6.13 -1.00
N GLU A 83 -42.76 5.01 -0.29
CA GLU A 83 -43.90 4.70 0.59
C GLU A 83 -44.10 5.76 1.69
N LEU A 84 -43.00 6.29 2.24
CA LEU A 84 -43.06 7.34 3.26
C LEU A 84 -43.37 8.71 2.65
N ARG A 85 -42.84 9.01 1.46
CA ARG A 85 -43.07 10.27 0.74
C ARG A 85 -44.52 10.46 0.35
N ASP A 86 -45.23 9.39 -0.01
CA ASP A 86 -46.64 9.45 -0.43
C ASP A 86 -47.58 9.98 0.69
N ARG A 87 -47.08 10.07 1.93
CA ARG A 87 -47.80 10.68 3.07
C ARG A 87 -47.61 12.20 3.19
N ILE A 88 -46.72 12.82 2.41
CA ILE A 88 -46.37 14.24 2.50
C ILE A 88 -46.79 14.95 1.20
N THR A 89 -47.97 15.57 1.19
CA THR A 89 -48.60 16.14 -0.02
C THR A 89 -48.68 17.67 -0.04
N SER A 90 -47.64 18.38 0.44
CA SER A 90 -47.61 19.85 0.39
C SER A 90 -46.93 20.38 -0.88
N PRO A 91 -47.66 21.00 -1.82
CA PRO A 91 -47.10 21.47 -3.10
C PRO A 91 -46.10 22.62 -2.99
N ARG A 92 -46.12 23.40 -1.89
CA ARG A 92 -45.13 24.47 -1.65
C ARG A 92 -43.78 23.94 -1.19
N LEU A 93 -43.73 22.75 -0.60
CA LEU A 93 -42.50 22.13 -0.11
C LEU A 93 -41.85 21.20 -1.13
N ALA A 94 -42.59 20.79 -2.17
CA ALA A 94 -42.12 19.87 -3.20
C ALA A 94 -40.88 20.36 -3.97
N GLY A 95 -40.79 21.67 -4.25
CA GLY A 95 -39.62 22.25 -4.93
C GLY A 95 -38.34 22.14 -4.10
N VAL A 96 -38.43 22.41 -2.80
CA VAL A 96 -37.29 22.31 -1.86
C VAL A 96 -36.93 20.84 -1.62
N ASP A 97 -37.92 19.97 -1.46
CA ASP A 97 -37.74 18.51 -1.34
C ASP A 97 -36.97 17.91 -2.51
N ASN A 98 -37.36 18.26 -3.74
CA ASN A 98 -36.70 17.80 -4.96
C ASN A 98 -35.26 18.34 -5.07
N ALA A 99 -35.05 19.63 -4.76
CA ALA A 99 -33.72 20.23 -4.80
C ALA A 99 -32.77 19.57 -3.79
N LEU A 100 -33.23 19.35 -2.55
CA LEU A 100 -32.44 18.68 -1.52
C LEU A 100 -32.21 17.20 -1.84
N GLY A 101 -33.19 16.50 -2.41
CA GLY A 101 -33.04 15.13 -2.87
C GLY A 101 -32.00 14.98 -3.98
N SER A 102 -31.96 15.93 -4.92
CA SER A 102 -30.93 16.00 -5.97
C SER A 102 -29.53 16.13 -5.39
N VAL A 103 -29.33 17.08 -4.47
CA VAL A 103 -28.04 17.32 -3.82
C VAL A 103 -27.59 16.10 -3.01
N LEU A 104 -28.50 15.50 -2.23
CA LEU A 104 -28.16 14.36 -1.39
C LEU A 104 -27.76 13.14 -2.22
N GLN A 105 -28.47 12.87 -3.32
CA GLN A 105 -28.15 11.74 -4.18
C GLN A 105 -26.86 11.98 -5.00
N PHE A 106 -26.58 13.24 -5.39
CA PHE A 106 -25.30 13.62 -5.97
C PHE A 106 -24.15 13.30 -5.00
N ILE A 107 -24.26 13.74 -3.74
CA ILE A 107 -23.28 13.46 -2.69
C ILE A 107 -23.16 11.96 -2.45
N ALA A 108 -24.27 11.22 -2.38
CA ALA A 108 -24.27 9.78 -2.16
C ALA A 108 -23.37 9.04 -3.15
N VAL A 109 -23.48 9.35 -4.44
CA VAL A 109 -22.64 8.72 -5.48
C VAL A 109 -21.17 9.07 -5.32
N LEU A 110 -20.83 10.31 -4.94
CA LEU A 110 -19.44 10.69 -4.68
C LEU A 110 -18.84 9.89 -3.52
N VAL A 111 -19.60 9.68 -2.44
CA VAL A 111 -19.16 8.89 -1.28
C VAL A 111 -18.96 7.42 -1.65
N VAL A 112 -19.89 6.83 -2.41
CA VAL A 112 -19.78 5.44 -2.86
C VAL A 112 -18.59 5.27 -3.79
N ALA A 113 -18.43 6.16 -4.77
CA ALA A 113 -17.29 6.13 -5.68
C ALA A 113 -15.96 6.21 -4.92
N TRP A 114 -15.86 7.10 -3.92
CA TRP A 114 -14.69 7.21 -3.05
C TRP A 114 -14.42 5.94 -2.24
N LEU A 115 -15.45 5.36 -1.61
CA LEU A 115 -15.32 4.13 -0.82
C LEU A 115 -14.84 2.94 -1.68
N VAL A 116 -15.38 2.83 -2.90
CA VAL A 116 -15.08 1.71 -3.81
C VAL A 116 -13.75 1.91 -4.54
N ALA A 117 -13.34 3.14 -4.83
CA ALA A 117 -12.14 3.42 -5.61
C ALA A 117 -10.84 3.22 -4.81
N LEU A 118 -10.82 3.58 -3.53
CA LEU A 118 -9.61 3.57 -2.70
C LEU A 118 -8.89 2.22 -2.60
N PRO A 119 -9.58 1.07 -2.50
CA PRO A 119 -8.90 -0.22 -2.58
C PRO A 119 -8.11 -0.42 -3.88
N PHE A 120 -8.55 0.18 -4.98
CA PHE A 120 -7.87 0.00 -6.27
C PHE A 120 -6.70 0.95 -6.49
N THR A 121 -6.49 1.95 -5.64
CA THR A 121 -5.31 2.82 -5.77
C THR A 121 -4.01 2.10 -5.40
N SER A 122 -4.08 0.98 -4.66
CA SER A 122 -2.96 0.10 -4.31
C SER A 122 -2.87 -1.16 -5.20
N ALA A 123 -3.80 -1.33 -6.14
CA ALA A 123 -3.88 -2.55 -6.95
C ALA A 123 -2.80 -2.60 -8.04
N THR A 124 -1.72 -3.35 -7.76
CA THR A 124 -0.59 -3.56 -8.69
C THR A 124 -0.98 -4.28 -9.99
N ALA A 125 -2.08 -5.02 -9.99
CA ALA A 125 -2.57 -5.75 -11.17
C ALA A 125 -3.07 -4.84 -12.30
N LEU A 126 -3.47 -3.60 -11.99
CA LEU A 126 -4.04 -2.64 -12.95
C LEU A 126 -3.40 -1.25 -12.77
N PRO A 127 -2.11 -1.08 -13.08
CA PRO A 127 -1.36 0.15 -12.81
C PRO A 127 -1.97 1.39 -13.49
N GLY A 128 -2.53 1.23 -14.70
CA GLY A 128 -3.22 2.33 -15.39
C GLY A 128 -4.51 2.80 -14.69
N LEU A 129 -5.23 1.89 -14.03
CA LEU A 129 -6.40 2.24 -13.22
C LEU A 129 -5.97 2.89 -11.91
N ALA A 130 -5.00 2.30 -11.20
CA ALA A 130 -4.48 2.84 -9.95
C ALA A 130 -3.96 4.28 -10.13
N ALA A 131 -3.18 4.52 -11.20
CA ALA A 131 -2.69 5.85 -11.55
C ALA A 131 -3.78 6.84 -11.96
N ALA A 132 -4.92 6.37 -12.49
CA ALA A 132 -6.05 7.24 -12.80
C ALA A 132 -6.87 7.57 -11.53
N LEU A 133 -6.99 6.63 -10.60
CA LEU A 133 -7.67 6.85 -9.33
C LEU A 133 -6.85 7.77 -8.41
N SER A 134 -5.53 7.57 -8.30
CA SER A 134 -4.64 8.40 -7.48
C SER A 134 -4.65 9.87 -7.92
N ARG A 135 -4.71 10.12 -9.24
CA ARG A 135 -4.74 11.47 -9.83
C ARG A 135 -6.14 12.10 -9.90
N SER A 136 -7.16 11.49 -9.30
CA SER A 136 -8.53 12.00 -9.35
C SER A 136 -8.71 13.22 -8.43
N GLN A 137 -9.13 14.34 -9.01
CA GLN A 137 -9.42 15.57 -8.26
C GLN A 137 -10.72 15.43 -7.45
N VAL A 138 -11.71 14.73 -8.01
CA VAL A 138 -13.01 14.54 -7.35
C VAL A 138 -12.87 13.64 -6.12
N LEU A 139 -12.19 12.49 -6.27
CA LEU A 139 -12.02 11.55 -5.16
C LEU A 139 -11.09 12.12 -4.08
N SER A 140 -10.04 12.84 -4.46
CA SER A 140 -9.17 13.56 -3.51
C SER A 140 -9.94 14.63 -2.73
N ALA A 141 -10.80 15.41 -3.41
CA ALA A 141 -11.66 16.39 -2.73
C ALA A 141 -12.61 15.73 -1.74
N VAL A 142 -13.26 14.62 -2.11
CA VAL A 142 -14.12 13.85 -1.19
C VAL A 142 -13.30 13.38 0.02
N ASN A 143 -12.12 12.78 -0.20
CA ASN A 143 -11.25 12.30 0.87
C ASN A 143 -10.88 13.41 1.88
N SER A 144 -10.57 14.61 1.38
CA SER A 144 -10.16 15.76 2.20
C SER A 144 -11.27 16.25 3.16
N VAL A 145 -12.54 16.09 2.78
CA VAL A 145 -13.69 16.53 3.57
C VAL A 145 -14.20 15.43 4.50
N MET A 146 -13.86 14.16 4.24
CA MET A 146 -14.30 13.03 5.07
C MET A 146 -13.72 13.10 6.49
N PRO A 147 -14.53 12.80 7.53
CA PRO A 147 -14.05 12.72 8.90
C PRO A 147 -13.08 11.55 9.08
N PRO A 148 -12.14 11.61 10.05
CA PRO A 148 -11.10 10.58 10.23
C PRO A 148 -11.67 9.16 10.39
N GLN A 149 -12.82 9.02 11.07
CA GLN A 149 -13.45 7.72 11.27
C GLN A 149 -13.95 7.10 9.96
N ALA A 150 -14.37 7.92 9.00
CA ALA A 150 -14.83 7.42 7.70
C ALA A 150 -13.64 7.03 6.81
N ARG A 151 -12.50 7.73 6.92
CA ARG A 151 -11.28 7.45 6.14
C ARG A 151 -10.68 6.07 6.40
N ALA A 152 -11.01 5.43 7.53
CA ALA A 152 -10.58 4.06 7.83
C ALA A 152 -11.40 2.96 7.11
N LEU A 153 -12.63 3.26 6.66
CA LEU A 153 -13.50 2.25 6.03
C LEU A 153 -12.93 1.65 4.73
N PRO A 154 -12.31 2.44 3.83
CA PRO A 154 -11.63 1.90 2.66
C PRO A 154 -10.43 1.02 3.01
N ASP A 155 -9.69 1.34 4.07
CA ASP A 155 -8.56 0.52 4.52
C ASP A 155 -9.02 -0.82 5.10
N ASP A 156 -10.14 -0.83 5.83
CA ASP A 156 -10.77 -2.08 6.26
C ASP A 156 -11.21 -2.94 5.06
N LEU A 157 -11.68 -2.32 3.97
CA LEU A 157 -11.98 -3.03 2.72
C LEU A 157 -10.70 -3.59 2.07
N ARG A 158 -9.60 -2.83 2.06
CA ARG A 158 -8.29 -3.31 1.55
C ARG A 158 -7.80 -4.55 2.30
N LYS A 159 -7.88 -4.55 3.64
CA LYS A 159 -7.54 -5.69 4.50
C LYS A 159 -8.27 -6.96 4.09
N MET A 160 -9.58 -6.84 3.85
CA MET A 160 -10.44 -7.96 3.47
C MET A 160 -10.09 -8.55 2.11
N LEU A 161 -9.60 -7.72 1.18
CA LEU A 161 -9.21 -8.16 -0.16
C LEU A 161 -7.81 -8.81 -0.19
N GLY A 162 -7.10 -8.85 0.95
CA GLY A 162 -5.81 -9.52 1.08
C GLY A 162 -4.69 -8.88 0.24
N MET A 163 -4.77 -7.58 -0.04
CA MET A 163 -3.77 -6.84 -0.82
C MET A 163 -2.53 -6.41 -0.01
N SER A 164 -2.42 -6.94 1.21
CA SER A 164 -1.34 -6.70 2.17
C SER A 164 -0.09 -7.49 1.78
N GLY A 165 0.87 -6.79 1.17
CA GLY A 165 2.20 -7.33 0.90
C GLY A 165 3.25 -6.24 0.65
N PHE A 166 2.83 -4.99 0.47
CA PHE A 166 3.72 -3.88 0.17
C PHE A 166 3.14 -2.59 0.74
N PRO A 167 3.78 -1.96 1.74
CA PRO A 167 3.26 -0.74 2.35
C PRO A 167 3.11 0.39 1.31
N GLU A 168 2.03 1.18 1.40
CA GLU A 168 1.92 2.40 0.60
C GLU A 168 2.99 3.38 1.07
N ALA A 169 4.03 3.61 0.25
CA ALA A 169 5.07 4.58 0.56
C ALA A 169 4.52 6.02 0.62
N LEU A 170 3.39 6.27 -0.05
CA LEU A 170 2.71 7.55 -0.17
C LEU A 170 1.29 7.47 0.35
N GLU A 171 0.76 8.59 0.86
CA GLU A 171 -0.67 8.67 1.20
C GLU A 171 -1.56 8.50 -0.06
N PRO A 172 -2.77 7.92 0.06
CA PRO A 172 -3.70 7.84 -1.06
C PRO A 172 -3.92 9.19 -1.74
N PHE A 173 -4.00 9.16 -3.07
CA PHE A 173 -4.14 10.35 -3.93
C PHE A 173 -2.94 11.31 -3.96
N SER A 174 -1.78 10.90 -3.43
CA SER A 174 -0.52 11.60 -3.66
C SER A 174 0.08 11.17 -4.99
N GLU A 175 0.64 12.12 -5.74
CA GLU A 175 1.40 11.80 -6.95
C GLU A 175 2.83 11.44 -6.59
N THR A 176 3.35 10.40 -7.23
CA THR A 176 4.77 10.07 -7.10
C THR A 176 5.62 11.19 -7.70
N PRO A 177 6.61 11.75 -6.97
CA PRO A 177 7.57 12.68 -7.53
C PRO A 177 8.46 11.99 -8.57
N VAL A 178 8.20 12.23 -9.85
CA VAL A 178 8.96 11.65 -10.96
C VAL A 178 9.83 12.74 -11.59
N ALA A 179 11.05 12.92 -11.10
CA ALA A 179 12.06 13.64 -11.86
C ALA A 179 12.37 12.87 -13.15
N GLU A 180 12.31 13.53 -14.30
CA GLU A 180 12.69 12.94 -15.58
C GLU A 180 14.21 12.67 -15.57
N ILE A 181 14.57 11.39 -15.46
CA ILE A 181 15.94 10.91 -15.48
C ILE A 181 16.10 9.87 -16.60
N ALA A 182 17.27 9.76 -17.21
CA ALA A 182 17.53 8.74 -18.23
C ALA A 182 17.33 7.31 -17.65
N PRO A 183 16.88 6.32 -18.45
CA PRO A 183 16.73 4.94 -18.00
C PRO A 183 18.03 4.37 -17.41
N PRO A 184 17.96 3.47 -16.43
CA PRO A 184 19.14 2.84 -15.82
C PRO A 184 19.92 2.01 -16.84
N ASP A 185 21.22 1.84 -16.62
CA ASP A 185 22.06 0.98 -17.45
C ASP A 185 21.78 -0.50 -17.15
N PRO A 186 21.20 -1.27 -18.09
CA PRO A 186 20.88 -2.69 -17.85
C PRO A 186 22.12 -3.56 -17.63
N ALA A 187 23.32 -3.13 -18.06
CA ALA A 187 24.55 -3.89 -17.89
C ALA A 187 24.94 -4.05 -16.41
N LEU A 188 24.51 -3.13 -15.54
CA LEU A 188 24.83 -3.15 -14.12
C LEU A 188 24.29 -4.39 -13.39
N ALA A 189 23.14 -4.90 -13.81
CA ALA A 189 22.54 -6.11 -13.23
C ALA A 189 23.41 -7.37 -13.42
N GLY A 190 24.29 -7.38 -14.43
CA GLY A 190 25.23 -8.46 -14.71
C GLY A 190 26.66 -8.23 -14.23
N SER A 191 26.91 -7.15 -13.48
CA SER A 191 28.26 -6.75 -13.04
C SER A 191 28.88 -7.71 -12.01
N ASP A 192 30.20 -7.64 -11.84
CA ASP A 192 30.91 -8.41 -10.80
C ASP A 192 30.48 -7.99 -9.38
N VAL A 193 30.11 -6.72 -9.19
CA VAL A 193 29.63 -6.19 -7.91
C VAL A 193 28.39 -6.96 -7.43
N VAL A 194 27.45 -7.27 -8.34
CA VAL A 194 26.26 -8.07 -8.03
C VAL A 194 26.61 -9.47 -7.55
N ARG A 195 27.62 -10.10 -8.17
CA ARG A 195 28.07 -11.44 -7.78
C ARG A 195 28.77 -11.43 -6.43
N ASN A 196 29.59 -10.40 -6.18
CA ASN A 196 30.34 -10.25 -4.94
C ASN A 196 29.44 -9.92 -3.74
N ALA A 197 28.35 -9.17 -3.96
CA ALA A 197 27.39 -8.82 -2.90
C ALA A 197 26.43 -9.96 -2.55
N GLN A 198 26.20 -10.92 -3.46
CA GLN A 198 25.21 -11.98 -3.30
C GLN A 198 25.32 -12.77 -1.98
N PRO A 199 26.52 -13.15 -1.47
CA PRO A 199 26.63 -13.88 -0.20
C PRO A 199 26.21 -13.06 1.04
N SER A 200 26.03 -11.75 0.92
CA SER A 200 25.61 -10.88 2.02
C SER A 200 24.15 -10.44 1.90
N VAL A 201 23.46 -10.85 0.84
CA VAL A 201 22.03 -10.57 0.62
C VAL A 201 21.25 -11.86 0.84
N VAL A 202 20.22 -11.79 1.68
CA VAL A 202 19.49 -12.96 2.17
C VAL A 202 18.01 -12.83 1.91
N LYS A 203 17.35 -13.98 1.73
CA LYS A 203 15.90 -14.05 1.63
C LYS A 203 15.32 -14.28 3.02
N ILE A 204 14.30 -13.52 3.38
CA ILE A 204 13.64 -13.65 4.68
C ILE A 204 12.29 -14.32 4.48
N ARG A 205 11.98 -15.29 5.34
CA ARG A 205 10.67 -15.93 5.44
C ARG A 205 10.14 -15.81 6.86
N GLY A 206 9.10 -15.01 7.02
CA GLY A 206 8.35 -14.88 8.26
C GLY A 206 7.13 -15.79 8.27
N ARG A 207 6.85 -16.44 9.40
CA ARG A 207 5.51 -17.00 9.67
C ARG A 207 4.84 -16.13 10.72
N ALA A 208 3.66 -15.63 10.38
CA ALA A 208 2.80 -14.85 11.26
C ALA A 208 1.52 -15.62 11.51
N THR A 209 1.57 -16.57 12.45
CA THR A 209 0.46 -17.50 12.71
C THR A 209 -0.81 -16.78 13.13
N SER A 210 -0.69 -15.73 13.95
CA SER A 210 -1.79 -14.86 14.38
C SER A 210 -2.42 -14.07 13.22
N CYS A 211 -1.67 -13.84 12.15
CA CYS A 211 -2.10 -13.12 10.96
C CYS A 211 -2.60 -14.04 9.85
N ALA A 212 -2.49 -15.37 10.02
CA ALA A 212 -2.75 -16.37 8.99
C ALA A 212 -2.00 -16.09 7.67
N ARG A 213 -0.77 -15.58 7.77
CA ARG A 213 0.05 -15.13 6.62
C ARG A 213 1.47 -15.68 6.71
N ALA A 214 2.04 -15.97 5.54
CA ALA A 214 3.48 -16.10 5.36
C ALA A 214 3.99 -14.77 4.78
N LEU A 215 5.09 -14.27 5.32
CA LEU A 215 5.75 -13.05 4.88
C LEU A 215 7.06 -13.41 4.20
N GLU A 216 7.42 -12.64 3.18
CA GLU A 216 8.67 -12.78 2.46
C GLU A 216 9.27 -11.41 2.17
N GLY A 217 10.59 -11.37 2.12
CA GLY A 217 11.33 -10.16 1.79
C GLY A 217 12.80 -10.44 1.60
N THR A 218 13.56 -9.37 1.51
CA THR A 218 15.01 -9.40 1.44
C THR A 218 15.58 -8.79 2.71
N GLY A 219 16.76 -9.25 3.10
CA GLY A 219 17.62 -8.55 4.04
C GLY A 219 19.07 -8.58 3.57
N PHE A 220 19.94 -7.89 4.29
CA PHE A 220 21.37 -7.93 4.02
C PHE A 220 22.18 -7.77 5.31
N VAL A 221 23.39 -8.30 5.30
CA VAL A 221 24.27 -8.31 6.46
C VAL A 221 24.85 -6.92 6.70
N VAL A 222 24.63 -6.38 7.91
CA VAL A 222 25.08 -5.04 8.32
C VAL A 222 26.15 -5.09 9.43
N ALA A 223 26.23 -6.21 10.13
CA ALA A 223 27.28 -6.51 11.10
C ALA A 223 27.39 -8.04 11.26
N PRO A 224 28.45 -8.57 11.90
CA PRO A 224 28.56 -10.02 12.14
C PRO A 224 27.28 -10.58 12.77
N HIS A 225 26.69 -11.60 12.14
CA HIS A 225 25.46 -12.24 12.59
C HIS A 225 24.26 -11.29 12.72
N ARG A 226 24.25 -10.17 11.97
CA ARG A 226 23.18 -9.17 11.97
C ARG A 226 22.71 -8.87 10.56
N VAL A 227 21.41 -9.05 10.34
CA VAL A 227 20.75 -8.77 9.08
C VAL A 227 19.76 -7.62 9.26
N MET A 228 19.88 -6.60 8.42
CA MET A 228 18.90 -5.53 8.31
C MET A 228 17.81 -5.91 7.30
N THR A 229 16.58 -5.55 7.60
CA THR A 229 15.42 -5.64 6.70
C THR A 229 14.39 -4.57 7.07
N ASN A 230 13.24 -4.56 6.39
CA ASN A 230 12.12 -3.72 6.80
C ASN A 230 11.31 -4.33 7.94
N ALA A 231 10.69 -3.48 8.77
CA ALA A 231 9.83 -3.92 9.86
C ALA A 231 8.60 -4.67 9.33
N HIS A 232 8.02 -4.24 8.21
CA HIS A 232 6.85 -4.91 7.64
C HIS A 232 7.14 -6.35 7.14
N VAL A 233 8.39 -6.68 6.84
CA VAL A 233 8.80 -8.03 6.40
C VAL A 233 8.68 -9.05 7.55
N VAL A 234 8.77 -8.60 8.80
CA VAL A 234 8.72 -9.45 10.00
C VAL A 234 7.55 -9.14 10.93
N ALA A 235 6.65 -8.22 10.55
CA ALA A 235 5.54 -7.78 11.39
C ALA A 235 4.58 -8.91 11.78
N GLY A 236 4.26 -9.02 13.07
CA GLY A 236 3.38 -10.05 13.62
C GLY A 236 3.92 -11.49 13.52
N THR A 237 5.18 -11.67 13.12
CA THR A 237 5.78 -13.00 13.01
C THR A 237 6.11 -13.58 14.37
N ASP A 238 5.83 -14.88 14.55
CA ASP A 238 6.25 -15.67 15.71
C ASP A 238 7.52 -16.48 15.42
N ARG A 239 7.87 -16.66 14.14
CA ARG A 239 9.12 -17.27 13.68
C ARG A 239 9.63 -16.58 12.42
N VAL A 240 10.94 -16.35 12.37
CA VAL A 240 11.64 -15.82 11.19
C VAL A 240 12.73 -16.81 10.81
N ALA A 241 12.77 -17.17 9.53
CA ALA A 241 13.83 -17.97 8.94
C ALA A 241 14.49 -17.17 7.81
N ILE A 242 15.77 -17.41 7.59
CA ILE A 242 16.57 -16.79 6.54
C ILE A 242 17.05 -17.87 5.59
N GLU A 243 16.80 -17.69 4.30
CA GLU A 243 17.33 -18.53 3.23
C GLU A 243 18.48 -17.79 2.53
N ILE A 244 19.65 -18.42 2.46
CA ILE A 244 20.77 -17.95 1.66
C ILE A 244 21.41 -19.12 0.90
N GLY A 245 21.41 -19.03 -0.43
CA GLY A 245 21.88 -20.10 -1.31
C GLY A 245 21.05 -21.38 -1.18
N ARG A 246 21.51 -22.34 -0.37
CA ARG A 246 20.79 -23.60 -0.05
C ARG A 246 20.64 -23.84 1.46
N GLY A 247 21.08 -22.90 2.29
CA GLY A 247 20.99 -22.99 3.74
C GLY A 247 19.79 -22.22 4.26
N ASP A 248 19.11 -22.80 5.24
CA ASP A 248 18.09 -22.14 6.05
C ASP A 248 18.65 -21.90 7.45
N PHE A 249 18.46 -20.70 7.97
CA PHE A 249 18.97 -20.25 9.28
C PHE A 249 17.81 -19.71 10.11
N ASP A 250 17.76 -20.07 11.38
CA ASP A 250 16.82 -19.45 12.32
C ASP A 250 17.29 -18.04 12.66
N ALA A 251 16.33 -17.10 12.78
CA ALA A 251 16.61 -15.72 13.09
C ALA A 251 15.66 -15.18 14.16
N GLU A 252 16.20 -14.31 15.02
CA GLU A 252 15.43 -13.60 16.05
C GLU A 252 15.42 -12.11 15.77
N VAL A 253 14.25 -11.47 15.89
CA VAL A 253 14.16 -10.01 15.74
C VAL A 253 14.71 -9.35 17.00
N VAL A 254 15.80 -8.59 16.88
CA VAL A 254 16.46 -7.91 18.02
C VAL A 254 16.28 -6.38 17.99
N MET A 255 15.78 -5.84 16.88
CA MET A 255 15.25 -4.48 16.79
C MET A 255 14.05 -4.47 15.87
N TYR A 256 13.03 -3.73 16.27
CA TYR A 256 11.81 -3.53 15.51
C TYR A 256 11.35 -2.07 15.63
N LYS A 257 11.46 -1.31 14.54
CA LYS A 257 11.06 0.10 14.44
C LYS A 257 10.03 0.31 13.33
N PRO A 258 8.73 0.24 13.67
CA PRO A 258 7.65 0.33 12.68
C PRO A 258 7.45 1.74 12.08
N ASP A 259 7.93 2.77 12.76
CA ASP A 259 7.88 4.17 12.31
C ASP A 259 8.82 4.42 11.12
N VAL A 260 10.07 3.97 11.21
CA VAL A 260 11.05 4.05 10.12
C VAL A 260 11.05 2.82 9.20
N ASP A 261 10.17 1.85 9.45
CA ASP A 261 10.06 0.59 8.72
C ASP A 261 11.38 -0.21 8.68
N LEU A 262 12.03 -0.40 9.83
CA LEU A 262 13.29 -1.15 9.93
C LEU A 262 13.22 -2.23 11.01
N ALA A 263 13.93 -3.32 10.75
CA ALA A 263 14.21 -4.36 11.73
C ALA A 263 15.65 -4.86 11.59
N ILE A 264 16.26 -5.23 12.73
CA ILE A 264 17.51 -6.00 12.76
C ILE A 264 17.21 -7.40 13.28
N LEU A 265 17.74 -8.39 12.58
CA LEU A 265 17.67 -9.80 12.92
C LEU A 265 19.03 -10.27 13.46
N ALA A 266 19.03 -11.02 14.55
CA ALA A 266 20.18 -11.79 14.99
C ALA A 266 20.14 -13.19 14.35
N VAL A 267 21.25 -13.58 13.74
CA VAL A 267 21.38 -14.81 12.94
C VAL A 267 22.70 -15.50 13.30
N PRO A 268 22.80 -16.17 14.46
CA PRO A 268 24.07 -16.63 15.02
C PRO A 268 24.88 -17.55 14.09
N ASP A 269 24.18 -18.38 13.32
CA ASP A 269 24.79 -19.37 12.43
C ASP A 269 25.13 -18.83 11.03
N LEU A 270 24.82 -17.55 10.74
CA LEU A 270 25.14 -16.91 9.47
C LEU A 270 26.56 -16.32 9.50
N ASP A 271 27.45 -16.89 8.68
CA ASP A 271 28.81 -16.37 8.43
C ASP A 271 28.87 -15.72 7.04
N ALA A 272 28.72 -14.40 7.00
CA ALA A 272 28.75 -13.59 5.80
C ALA A 272 29.28 -12.19 6.11
N GLU A 273 29.92 -11.56 5.13
CA GLU A 273 30.56 -10.25 5.30
C GLU A 273 29.51 -9.13 5.37
N ALA A 274 29.69 -8.20 6.30
CA ALA A 274 28.85 -7.01 6.39
C ALA A 274 29.07 -6.10 5.18
N MET A 275 27.98 -5.62 4.59
CA MET A 275 28.06 -4.69 3.46
C MET A 275 28.46 -3.29 3.95
N ALA A 276 29.40 -2.66 3.24
CA ALA A 276 29.80 -1.29 3.53
C ALA A 276 28.71 -0.30 3.09
N PHE A 277 28.46 0.74 3.88
CA PHE A 277 27.59 1.85 3.51
C PHE A 277 28.38 2.96 2.82
N ALA A 278 27.75 3.62 1.84
CA ALA A 278 28.36 4.73 1.13
C ALA A 278 28.58 5.91 2.08
N SER A 279 29.79 6.48 2.08
CA SER A 279 30.13 7.64 2.93
C SER A 279 29.51 8.95 2.48
N GLN A 280 28.91 8.99 1.28
CA GLN A 280 28.28 10.17 0.70
C GLN A 280 26.93 9.80 0.14
N ALA A 281 25.97 10.71 0.31
CA ALA A 281 24.66 10.59 -0.29
C ALA A 281 24.76 10.52 -1.83
N ALA A 282 24.03 9.57 -2.41
CA ALA A 282 23.82 9.51 -3.84
C ALA A 282 23.06 10.74 -4.35
N ARG A 283 23.32 11.12 -5.59
CA ARG A 283 22.76 12.29 -6.27
C ARG A 283 21.84 11.87 -7.42
N PRO A 284 20.89 12.73 -7.84
CA PRO A 284 20.12 12.52 -9.06
C PRO A 284 21.02 12.12 -10.24
N GLY A 285 20.65 11.04 -10.91
CA GLY A 285 21.38 10.49 -12.04
C GLY A 285 22.45 9.46 -11.70
N ASN A 286 22.80 9.26 -10.43
CA ASN A 286 23.69 8.16 -10.05
C ASN A 286 23.02 6.80 -10.27
N ASP A 287 23.79 5.90 -10.84
CA ASP A 287 23.40 4.51 -11.04
C ASP A 287 23.36 3.77 -9.71
N THR A 288 22.41 2.86 -9.60
CA THR A 288 22.22 2.01 -8.43
C THR A 288 21.79 0.62 -8.84
N ILE A 289 21.86 -0.34 -7.93
CA ILE A 289 21.40 -1.70 -8.16
C ILE A 289 20.61 -2.13 -6.93
N ALA A 290 19.34 -2.50 -7.12
CA ALA A 290 18.52 -3.09 -6.07
C ALA A 290 18.74 -4.61 -6.09
N LEU A 291 19.16 -5.17 -4.96
CA LEU A 291 19.41 -6.61 -4.81
C LEU A 291 18.30 -7.23 -3.95
N GLY A 292 17.80 -8.39 -4.34
CA GLY A 292 16.82 -9.11 -3.52
C GLY A 292 16.14 -10.29 -4.20
N TYR A 293 14.98 -10.65 -3.65
CA TYR A 293 14.21 -11.86 -4.00
C TYR A 293 12.77 -11.48 -4.39
N PRO A 294 12.57 -10.79 -5.53
CA PRO A 294 11.25 -10.35 -5.93
C PRO A 294 10.30 -11.54 -6.17
N LEU A 295 9.07 -11.42 -5.69
CA LEU A 295 7.97 -12.38 -5.91
C LEU A 295 8.30 -13.82 -5.45
N ASP A 296 8.85 -13.98 -4.24
CA ASP A 296 9.42 -15.23 -3.72
C ASP A 296 10.46 -15.88 -4.64
N GLY A 297 11.03 -15.12 -5.58
CA GLY A 297 11.86 -15.64 -6.65
C GLY A 297 13.30 -15.97 -6.22
N PRO A 298 14.15 -16.32 -7.20
CA PRO A 298 15.59 -16.41 -6.98
C PRO A 298 16.21 -15.00 -6.81
N TYR A 299 17.44 -14.98 -6.29
CA TYR A 299 18.25 -13.76 -6.20
C TYR A 299 18.29 -13.02 -7.55
N THR A 300 17.93 -11.74 -7.50
CA THR A 300 17.82 -10.88 -8.68
C THR A 300 18.51 -9.54 -8.38
N ALA A 301 19.15 -8.98 -9.40
CA ALA A 301 19.66 -7.63 -9.40
C ALA A 301 18.87 -6.78 -10.40
N SER A 302 18.31 -5.66 -9.93
CA SER A 302 17.57 -4.72 -10.76
C SER A 302 18.35 -3.43 -10.88
N ALA A 303 18.76 -3.09 -12.11
CA ALA A 303 19.40 -1.82 -12.39
C ALA A 303 18.45 -0.66 -12.09
N GLY A 304 18.97 0.36 -11.41
CA GLY A 304 18.24 1.54 -10.99
C GLY A 304 19.05 2.81 -11.20
N ARG A 305 18.38 3.96 -11.09
CA ARG A 305 19.01 5.26 -11.11
C ARG A 305 18.30 6.21 -10.16
N ILE A 306 19.04 6.92 -9.32
CA ILE A 306 18.47 7.91 -8.40
C ILE A 306 17.74 8.99 -9.21
N ARG A 307 16.46 9.22 -8.89
CA ARG A 307 15.69 10.35 -9.38
C ARG A 307 15.91 11.55 -8.47
N GLU A 308 15.58 11.40 -7.19
CA GLU A 308 15.64 12.48 -6.21
C GLU A 308 15.82 11.93 -4.78
N ARG A 309 16.35 12.76 -3.87
CA ARG A 309 16.29 12.55 -2.42
C ARG A 309 15.22 13.47 -1.84
N ILE A 310 14.22 12.89 -1.19
CA ILE A 310 13.06 13.62 -0.69
C ILE A 310 12.79 13.26 0.78
N ARG A 311 12.18 14.19 1.51
CA ARG A 311 11.58 13.90 2.82
C ARG A 311 10.15 13.44 2.59
N LEU A 312 9.99 12.13 2.46
CA LEU A 312 8.73 11.49 2.15
C LEU A 312 7.83 11.52 3.37
N ARG A 313 6.63 12.09 3.21
CA ARG A 313 5.57 12.06 4.20
C ARG A 313 4.58 10.97 3.80
N GLY A 314 4.38 9.98 4.67
CA GLY A 314 3.52 8.83 4.40
C GLY A 314 3.13 8.12 5.69
N PRO A 315 2.25 7.10 5.62
CA PRO A 315 1.87 6.32 6.79
C PRO A 315 3.04 5.51 7.36
N ASP A 316 2.97 5.20 8.66
CA ASP A 316 3.72 4.10 9.26
C ASP A 316 3.24 2.75 8.71
N ILE A 317 3.92 1.65 9.05
CA ILE A 317 3.55 0.33 8.50
C ILE A 317 2.18 -0.19 8.99
N TYR A 318 1.52 0.53 9.90
CA TYR A 318 0.22 0.18 10.47
C TYR A 318 -0.88 1.20 10.13
N ASP A 319 -0.58 2.20 9.29
CA ASP A 319 -1.44 3.33 8.94
C ASP A 319 -2.00 4.10 10.17
N ASN A 320 -1.30 4.06 11.30
CA ASN A 320 -1.75 4.70 12.55
C ASN A 320 -1.25 6.13 12.69
N ALA A 321 -0.13 6.44 12.06
CA ALA A 321 0.50 7.76 12.12
C ALA A 321 1.12 8.12 10.78
N THR A 322 1.15 9.42 10.48
CA THR A 322 1.96 9.96 9.38
C THR A 322 3.38 10.20 9.89
N VAL A 323 4.37 9.60 9.24
CA VAL A 323 5.79 9.78 9.53
C VAL A 323 6.49 10.51 8.37
N VAL A 324 7.69 11.02 8.64
CA VAL A 324 8.55 11.65 7.64
C VAL A 324 9.86 10.90 7.61
N ARG A 325 10.21 10.36 6.44
CA ARG A 325 11.42 9.55 6.22
C ARG A 325 12.28 10.22 5.16
N ASP A 326 13.59 10.22 5.31
CA ASP A 326 14.50 10.61 4.24
C ASP A 326 14.72 9.43 3.28
N VAL A 327 14.33 9.62 2.02
CA VAL A 327 14.29 8.54 1.03
C VAL A 327 14.85 8.97 -0.32
N TYR A 328 15.30 7.99 -1.09
CA TYR A 328 15.48 8.11 -2.53
C TYR A 328 14.24 7.65 -3.27
N THR A 329 13.83 8.41 -4.29
CA THR A 329 13.07 7.88 -5.41
C THR A 329 14.04 7.33 -6.45
N VAL A 330 13.79 6.14 -6.95
CA VAL A 330 14.69 5.42 -7.85
C VAL A 330 13.94 5.03 -9.11
N ARG A 331 14.46 5.38 -10.28
CA ARG A 331 13.98 4.85 -11.54
C ARG A 331 14.49 3.43 -11.71
N GLY A 332 13.62 2.44 -11.63
CA GLY A 332 13.96 1.03 -11.73
C GLY A 332 12.77 0.15 -11.37
N ARG A 333 12.86 -1.15 -11.66
CA ARG A 333 11.80 -2.09 -11.32
C ARG A 333 11.98 -2.57 -9.88
N VAL A 334 11.13 -2.10 -8.98
CA VAL A 334 11.01 -2.59 -7.61
C VAL A 334 9.67 -3.33 -7.47
N GLN A 335 9.68 -4.51 -6.85
CA GLN A 335 8.51 -5.36 -6.69
C GLN A 335 8.45 -5.91 -5.27
N SER A 336 7.28 -6.45 -4.88
CA SER A 336 7.13 -7.25 -3.66
C SER A 336 8.26 -8.28 -3.57
N GLY A 337 8.82 -8.46 -2.37
CA GLY A 337 10.00 -9.30 -2.13
C GLY A 337 11.34 -8.55 -2.18
N ASN A 338 11.44 -7.40 -2.87
CA ASN A 338 12.63 -6.54 -2.78
C ASN A 338 12.72 -5.75 -1.47
N SER A 339 11.61 -5.62 -0.72
CA SER A 339 11.56 -4.92 0.57
C SER A 339 12.61 -5.45 1.53
N GLY A 340 13.34 -4.55 2.18
CA GLY A 340 14.45 -4.79 3.08
C GLY A 340 15.78 -5.06 2.38
N GLY A 341 15.78 -5.17 1.04
CA GLY A 341 16.98 -5.38 0.25
C GLY A 341 17.84 -4.13 0.11
N PRO A 342 19.16 -4.28 -0.08
CA PRO A 342 20.05 -3.15 -0.23
C PRO A 342 19.92 -2.54 -1.63
N LEU A 343 19.90 -1.22 -1.67
CA LEU A 343 20.19 -0.43 -2.85
C LEU A 343 21.68 -0.07 -2.82
N ILE A 344 22.46 -0.58 -3.77
CA ILE A 344 23.92 -0.37 -3.81
C ILE A 344 24.34 0.53 -4.96
N ASP A 345 25.48 1.21 -4.80
CA ASP A 345 26.17 1.91 -5.89
C ASP A 345 27.01 0.93 -6.76
N PRO A 346 27.55 1.37 -7.91
CA PRO A 346 28.41 0.53 -8.76
C PRO A 346 29.76 0.16 -8.14
N SER A 347 30.06 0.62 -6.93
CA SER A 347 31.25 0.21 -6.15
C SER A 347 30.90 -0.87 -5.11
N GLY A 348 29.62 -1.20 -4.94
CA GLY A 348 29.15 -2.21 -3.97
C GLY A 348 28.78 -1.64 -2.61
N ASN A 349 28.79 -0.31 -2.42
CA ASN A 349 28.40 0.28 -1.15
C ASN A 349 26.88 0.49 -1.10
N VAL A 350 26.28 0.22 0.05
CA VAL A 350 24.86 0.44 0.31
C VAL A 350 24.59 1.94 0.37
N VAL A 351 23.74 2.43 -0.53
CA VAL A 351 23.24 3.81 -0.54
C VAL A 351 21.86 3.93 0.10
N GLY A 352 21.16 2.81 0.29
CA GLY A 352 19.87 2.79 0.96
C GLY A 352 19.23 1.41 1.10
N VAL A 353 18.04 1.37 1.70
CA VAL A 353 17.25 0.14 1.95
C VAL A 353 15.93 0.26 1.21
N VAL A 354 15.66 -0.64 0.26
CA VAL A 354 14.41 -0.65 -0.51
C VAL A 354 13.25 -0.97 0.42
N PHE A 355 12.21 -0.15 0.45
CA PHE A 355 11.03 -0.38 1.31
C PHE A 355 9.69 -0.26 0.58
N GLY A 356 9.70 0.30 -0.63
CA GLY A 356 8.47 0.60 -1.35
C GLY A 356 8.70 0.81 -2.85
N ALA A 357 7.60 0.97 -3.56
CA ALA A 357 7.51 1.29 -4.98
C ALA A 357 6.20 2.04 -5.21
N ALA A 358 6.21 2.89 -6.22
CA ALA A 358 5.06 3.68 -6.59
C ALA A 358 3.98 2.79 -7.20
N VAL A 359 2.73 3.00 -6.79
CA VAL A 359 1.60 2.27 -7.37
C VAL A 359 1.13 2.91 -8.68
N ASP A 360 1.28 4.23 -8.78
CA ASP A 360 0.92 5.03 -9.96
C ASP A 360 2.05 5.11 -11.01
N ASP A 361 3.28 4.69 -10.68
CA ASP A 361 4.42 4.59 -11.60
C ASP A 361 5.20 3.27 -11.39
N PRO A 362 5.05 2.27 -12.28
CA PRO A 362 5.73 0.97 -12.15
C PRO A 362 7.25 1.03 -12.35
N GLU A 363 7.81 2.15 -12.81
CA GLU A 363 9.26 2.35 -12.93
C GLU A 363 9.85 3.14 -11.75
N THR A 364 9.10 3.36 -10.66
CA THR A 364 9.60 4.12 -9.51
C THR A 364 9.59 3.28 -8.23
N GLY A 365 10.77 3.12 -7.63
CA GLY A 365 11.01 2.52 -6.31
C GLY A 365 11.31 3.57 -5.25
N PHE A 366 11.14 3.20 -3.97
CA PHE A 366 11.52 4.00 -2.81
C PHE A 366 12.52 3.24 -1.94
N ALA A 367 13.58 3.93 -1.51
CA ALA A 367 14.58 3.41 -0.59
C ALA A 367 14.89 4.40 0.52
N LEU A 368 14.93 3.95 1.78
CA LEU A 368 15.45 4.73 2.91
C LEU A 368 16.91 5.06 2.62
N THR A 369 17.36 6.29 2.86
CA THR A 369 18.77 6.64 2.59
C THR A 369 19.71 5.96 3.59
N ALA A 370 20.98 5.81 3.23
CA ALA A 370 22.02 5.39 4.19
C ALA A 370 22.07 6.31 5.43
N ASP A 371 21.80 7.61 5.26
CA ASP A 371 21.74 8.57 6.37
C ASP A 371 20.53 8.31 7.29
N GLU A 372 19.37 7.94 6.74
CA GLU A 372 18.14 7.63 7.50
C GLU A 372 18.30 6.40 8.40
N VAL A 373 19.12 5.43 7.99
CA VAL A 373 19.30 4.15 8.71
C VAL A 373 20.60 4.08 9.52
N ALA A 374 21.37 5.17 9.57
CA ALA A 374 22.74 5.18 10.09
C ALA A 374 22.82 4.79 11.58
N ASP A 375 21.90 5.31 12.40
CA ASP A 375 21.84 5.04 13.83
C ASP A 375 21.58 3.54 14.10
N GLU A 376 20.72 2.91 13.30
CA GLU A 376 20.42 1.48 13.40
C GLU A 376 21.60 0.61 12.98
N VAL A 377 22.35 1.02 11.95
CA VAL A 377 23.57 0.33 11.51
C VAL A 377 24.64 0.39 12.60
N GLU A 378 24.86 1.56 13.20
CA GLU A 378 25.83 1.73 14.28
C GLU A 378 25.47 0.90 15.52
N ALA A 379 24.17 0.82 15.84
CA ALA A 379 23.69 0.03 16.99
C ALA A 379 23.70 -1.49 16.72
N ALA A 380 23.59 -1.94 15.46
CA ALA A 380 23.38 -3.35 15.10
C ALA A 380 24.31 -4.37 15.80
N PRO A 381 25.65 -4.14 15.90
CA PRO A 381 26.56 -5.07 16.57
C PRO A 381 26.28 -5.30 18.06
N HIS A 382 25.50 -4.42 18.70
CA HIS A 382 25.23 -4.42 20.14
C HIS A 382 23.82 -4.88 20.50
N LEU A 383 23.01 -5.27 19.52
CA LEU A 383 21.63 -5.72 19.72
C LEU A 383 21.59 -7.26 19.84
N ASP A 384 21.32 -7.78 21.03
CA ASP A 384 21.27 -9.23 21.29
C ASP A 384 19.95 -9.72 21.90
N THR A 385 19.09 -8.81 22.34
CA THR A 385 17.85 -9.18 23.06
C THR A 385 16.68 -9.26 22.09
N PRO A 386 15.95 -10.38 22.01
CA PRO A 386 14.77 -10.47 21.18
C PRO A 386 13.68 -9.48 21.58
N VAL A 387 13.01 -8.90 20.58
CA VAL A 387 11.91 -7.97 20.73
C VAL A 387 10.66 -8.49 20.02
N ALA A 388 9.49 -8.03 20.45
CA ALA A 388 8.23 -8.37 19.80
C ALA A 388 8.11 -7.67 18.43
N THR A 389 7.46 -8.36 17.48
CA THR A 389 7.25 -7.91 16.09
C THR A 389 5.94 -7.15 15.88
N GLY A 390 5.33 -6.68 16.97
CA GLY A 390 4.08 -5.91 16.94
C GLY A 390 2.87 -6.70 16.40
N ASN A 391 1.95 -5.97 15.78
CA ASN A 391 0.71 -6.52 15.23
C ASN A 391 0.90 -6.93 13.75
N CYS A 392 -0.12 -7.58 13.20
CA CYS A 392 -0.23 -7.77 11.75
C CYS A 392 -0.28 -6.41 11.05
N THR A 393 0.51 -6.24 10.00
CA THR A 393 0.37 -5.10 9.07
C THR A 393 -0.97 -5.19 8.35
N ASN A 394 -1.53 -4.01 8.03
CA ASN A 394 -2.85 -3.87 7.41
C ASN A 394 -2.90 -4.59 6.04
#